data_AF-A0AAU7CD33-F1
#
_entry.id   AF-A0AAU7CD33-F1
#
_cell.length_a   1.000
_cell.length_b   1.000
_cell.length_c   1.000
_cell.angle_alpha   90.00
_cell.angle_beta   90.00
_cell.angle_gamma   90.00
#
_symmetry.space_group_name_H-M   'P 1'
#
loop_
_entity.id
_entity.type
_entity.pdbx_description
1 polymer ?
#
loop_
_entity_poly.entity_id
_entity_poly.type
_entity_poly.pdbx_seq_one_letter_code
_entity_poly.pdbx_strand_id
1 'polypeptide(L)'
;MQRMRSLFARAGLPLVLVVGLGAEVSAELIQSPGGRAYPDLAGAITGTQQYTYHPSTQTGTLQVTNTPFLLTTGPSTANEVVVQPNSDGMRSQVLNLKLDPNGRLVSDPGNSYSLYGTVVVDGKTFQGLLLQATPTAFGAKTGATASFNLDLKVTGGELARTFGPSVYMEFHSGEESTFDGSFSRSFTTKIDSSNTLGYQSPAPTTVPEPTTFVVLLAGGFWLIVYRHRHRHSTISPIHPAAADELSVL
;
A
#
# COMPACT_ATOMS: atom_id res chain seq x y z
N MET A 1 3.90 87.98 -5.95
CA MET A 1 2.72 87.53 -6.70
C MET A 1 2.54 86.03 -6.49
N GLN A 2 1.32 85.70 -6.12
CA GLN A 2 0.77 84.41 -5.74
C GLN A 2 0.65 83.46 -6.94
N ARG A 3 1.03 82.18 -6.76
CA ARG A 3 0.35 81.04 -7.41
C ARG A 3 0.70 79.73 -6.69
N MET A 4 -0.21 79.34 -5.79
CA MET A 4 -0.42 77.95 -5.37
C MET A 4 -0.76 77.11 -6.60
N ARG A 5 -0.22 75.89 -6.70
CA ARG A 5 -0.96 74.69 -7.14
C ARG A 5 -0.33 73.44 -6.52
N SER A 6 -1.09 72.83 -5.62
CA SER A 6 -0.97 71.47 -5.11
C SER A 6 -1.20 70.45 -6.24
N LEU A 7 -0.70 69.22 -6.06
CA LEU A 7 -1.54 68.00 -6.00
C LEU A 7 -0.68 66.75 -5.80
N PHE A 8 -1.11 65.96 -4.83
CA PHE A 8 -0.68 64.63 -4.46
C PHE A 8 -0.87 63.59 -5.59
N ALA A 9 -0.25 62.42 -5.38
CA ALA A 9 -0.51 61.12 -5.99
C ALA A 9 0.25 60.87 -7.31
N ARG A 10 0.90 59.72 -7.54
CA ARG A 10 0.61 58.36 -7.09
C ARG A 10 1.91 57.57 -6.95
N ALA A 11 2.14 56.98 -5.78
CA ALA A 11 2.96 55.80 -5.65
C ALA A 11 2.23 54.65 -6.36
N GLY A 12 2.71 54.23 -7.52
CA GLY A 12 2.25 53.03 -8.21
C GLY A 12 3.11 51.85 -7.81
N LEU A 13 2.81 51.24 -6.68
CA LEU A 13 3.32 49.91 -6.34
C LEU A 13 2.52 48.90 -7.18
N PRO A 14 3.13 48.13 -8.11
CA PRO A 14 2.41 47.00 -8.69
C PRO A 14 2.26 45.94 -7.59
N LEU A 15 1.04 45.83 -7.06
CA LEU A 15 0.62 44.71 -6.24
C LEU A 15 0.59 43.47 -7.13
N VAL A 16 1.70 42.72 -7.16
CA VAL A 16 1.74 41.38 -7.76
C VAL A 16 0.86 40.49 -6.89
N LEU A 17 -0.39 40.33 -7.30
CA LEU A 17 -1.29 39.30 -6.81
C LEU A 17 -0.75 37.97 -7.33
N VAL A 18 0.15 37.35 -6.58
CA VAL A 18 0.41 35.92 -6.70
C VAL A 18 -0.88 35.25 -6.26
N VAL A 19 -1.78 34.98 -7.21
CA VAL A 19 -2.81 33.98 -7.02
C VAL A 19 -2.05 32.67 -6.91
N GLY A 20 -1.77 32.27 -5.67
CA GLY A 20 -1.38 30.92 -5.38
C GLY A 20 -2.51 30.01 -5.83
N LEU A 21 -2.44 29.52 -7.06
CA LEU A 21 -3.02 28.24 -7.46
C LEU A 21 -2.26 27.19 -6.66
N GLY A 22 -2.52 27.14 -5.34
CA GLY A 22 -2.09 26.04 -4.51
C GLY A 22 -2.75 24.81 -5.08
N ALA A 23 -1.95 23.85 -5.54
CA ALA A 23 -2.44 22.54 -5.91
C ALA A 23 -3.31 22.02 -4.74
N GLU A 24 -4.56 21.68 -5.01
CA GLU A 24 -5.38 20.99 -4.01
C GLU A 24 -4.74 19.62 -3.78
N VAL A 25 -3.92 19.52 -2.73
CA VAL A 25 -3.42 18.24 -2.24
C VAL A 25 -4.61 17.49 -1.66
N SER A 26 -5.16 16.59 -2.48
CA SER A 26 -6.31 15.72 -2.18
C SER A 26 -5.84 14.36 -1.69
N ALA A 27 -6.54 13.88 -0.64
CA ALA A 27 -6.37 12.67 0.17
C ALA A 27 -4.97 12.40 0.74
N GLU A 28 -4.80 12.38 2.08
CA GLU A 28 -3.57 11.84 2.66
C GLU A 28 -3.78 11.11 3.99
N LEU A 29 -3.63 9.79 3.93
CA LEU A 29 -2.83 9.04 4.90
C LEU A 29 -1.94 8.07 4.12
N ILE A 30 -0.64 8.34 4.06
CA ILE A 30 0.37 7.42 3.54
C ILE A 30 1.64 7.54 4.38
N GLN A 31 1.60 6.93 5.56
CA GLN A 31 2.79 6.28 6.12
C GLN A 31 2.37 4.91 6.63
N SER A 32 2.87 3.86 5.97
CA SER A 32 2.70 2.49 6.42
C SER A 32 3.36 2.33 7.80
N PRO A 33 2.79 1.55 8.73
CA PRO A 33 3.49 1.18 9.95
C PRO A 33 4.77 0.44 9.55
N GLY A 34 5.92 1.12 9.59
CA GLY A 34 7.18 0.69 8.95
C GLY A 34 7.45 -0.81 9.03
N GLY A 35 7.48 -1.47 7.87
CA GLY A 35 7.78 -2.89 7.71
C GLY A 35 6.53 -3.79 7.56
N ARG A 36 6.78 -5.10 7.38
CA ARG A 36 5.71 -6.11 7.35
C ARG A 36 5.20 -6.31 8.79
N ALA A 37 3.89 -6.30 8.97
CA ALA A 37 3.22 -6.52 10.25
C ALA A 37 2.35 -7.77 10.19
N TYR A 38 2.13 -8.41 11.34
CA TYR A 38 1.28 -9.60 11.45
C TYR A 38 0.20 -9.42 12.52
N PRO A 39 -1.00 -9.97 12.31
CA PRO A 39 -1.43 -10.73 11.13
C PRO A 39 -1.56 -9.86 9.86
N ASP A 40 -1.29 -10.44 8.70
CA ASP A 40 -1.41 -9.83 7.37
C ASP A 40 -2.40 -10.67 6.55
N LEU A 41 -3.42 -10.02 5.99
CA LEU A 41 -4.35 -10.67 5.08
C LEU A 41 -4.22 -10.09 3.68
N ALA A 42 -3.75 -10.92 2.76
CA ALA A 42 -3.65 -10.61 1.34
C ALA A 42 -4.93 -11.03 0.60
N GLY A 43 -5.42 -10.13 -0.25
CA GLY A 43 -6.51 -10.37 -1.21
C GLY A 43 -5.98 -10.69 -2.61
N ALA A 44 -6.79 -11.41 -3.39
CA ALA A 44 -6.48 -11.81 -4.75
C ALA A 44 -6.63 -10.68 -5.79
N ILE A 45 -6.09 -10.94 -6.99
CA ILE A 45 -5.86 -10.04 -8.14
C ILE A 45 -7.13 -9.85 -9.01
N THR A 46 -8.32 -10.07 -8.44
CA THR A 46 -9.59 -10.03 -9.20
C THR A 46 -10.65 -9.15 -8.56
N GLY A 47 -10.24 -8.28 -7.64
CA GLY A 47 -11.15 -7.35 -7.00
C GLY A 47 -11.57 -6.21 -7.94
N THR A 48 -12.69 -5.58 -7.61
CA THR A 48 -13.15 -4.37 -8.27
C THR A 48 -13.23 -3.23 -7.27
N GLN A 49 -12.92 -2.04 -7.75
CA GLN A 49 -13.08 -0.79 -7.05
C GLN A 49 -13.91 0.13 -7.93
N GLN A 50 -14.99 0.65 -7.38
CA GLN A 50 -15.89 1.57 -8.06
C GLN A 50 -16.13 2.79 -7.18
N TYR A 51 -15.88 3.96 -7.74
CA TYR A 51 -16.23 5.22 -7.12
C TYR A 51 -17.33 5.90 -7.92
N THR A 52 -18.42 6.26 -7.24
CA THR A 52 -19.53 6.99 -7.84
C THR A 52 -19.64 8.37 -7.21
N TYR A 53 -19.36 9.42 -7.99
CA TYR A 53 -19.51 10.80 -7.53
C TYR A 53 -20.95 11.28 -7.69
N HIS A 54 -21.47 11.96 -6.67
CA HIS A 54 -22.82 12.54 -6.64
C HIS A 54 -22.73 14.08 -6.61
N PRO A 55 -22.99 14.76 -7.75
CA PRO A 55 -22.84 16.21 -7.84
C PRO A 55 -23.77 17.00 -6.90
N SER A 56 -24.95 16.46 -6.58
CA SER A 56 -25.94 17.11 -5.72
C SER A 56 -25.50 17.22 -4.26
N THR A 57 -24.71 16.26 -3.77
CA THR A 57 -24.22 16.24 -2.40
C THR A 57 -22.74 16.60 -2.31
N GLN A 58 -22.06 16.77 -3.45
CA GLN A 58 -20.61 16.95 -3.53
C GLN A 58 -19.85 15.87 -2.74
N THR A 59 -20.32 14.63 -2.82
CA THR A 59 -19.66 13.48 -2.20
C THR A 59 -19.68 12.32 -3.17
N GLY A 60 -18.83 11.33 -2.98
CA GLY A 60 -18.96 10.06 -3.68
C GLY A 60 -18.82 8.87 -2.77
N THR A 61 -19.26 7.72 -3.28
CA THR A 61 -19.17 6.44 -2.59
C THR A 61 -18.12 5.59 -3.28
N LEU A 62 -17.08 5.21 -2.53
CA LEU A 62 -16.09 4.23 -2.95
C LEU A 62 -16.52 2.86 -2.45
N GLN A 63 -16.73 1.91 -3.36
CA GLN A 63 -16.98 0.52 -3.06
C GLN A 63 -15.83 -0.33 -3.58
N VAL A 64 -15.30 -1.19 -2.70
CA VAL A 64 -14.26 -2.17 -3.02
C VAL A 64 -14.81 -3.54 -2.70
N THR A 65 -14.74 -4.45 -3.67
CA THR A 65 -15.05 -5.86 -3.48
C THR A 65 -13.86 -6.69 -3.93
N ASN A 66 -13.33 -7.53 -3.06
CA ASN A 66 -12.23 -8.43 -3.39
C ASN A 66 -12.47 -9.85 -2.83
N THR A 67 -11.62 -10.79 -3.23
CA THR A 67 -11.59 -12.15 -2.69
C THR A 67 -10.36 -12.32 -1.81
N PRO A 68 -10.49 -12.51 -0.48
CA PRO A 68 -9.34 -12.77 0.38
C PRO A 68 -8.67 -14.09 -0.02
N PHE A 69 -7.34 -14.15 0.02
CA PHE A 69 -6.57 -15.32 -0.42
C PHE A 69 -5.74 -15.93 0.70
N LEU A 70 -4.87 -15.14 1.34
CA LEU A 70 -3.88 -15.66 2.28
C LEU A 70 -3.88 -14.84 3.57
N LEU A 71 -3.95 -15.54 4.70
CA LEU A 71 -3.70 -14.98 6.03
C LEU A 71 -2.30 -15.42 6.46
N THR A 72 -1.43 -14.49 6.77
CA THR A 72 -0.12 -14.76 7.37
C THR A 72 -0.13 -14.30 8.83
N THR A 73 0.19 -15.20 9.75
CA THR A 73 0.20 -14.90 11.20
C THR A 73 1.60 -14.63 11.77
N GLY A 74 2.65 -14.75 10.95
CA GLY A 74 4.04 -14.54 11.36
C GLY A 74 5.02 -14.58 10.17
N PRO A 75 6.34 -14.43 10.42
CA PRO A 75 7.32 -14.21 9.36
C PRO A 75 7.68 -15.42 8.49
N SER A 76 7.26 -16.62 8.88
CA SER A 76 7.58 -17.85 8.16
C SER A 76 6.43 -18.29 7.24
N THR A 77 6.75 -19.01 6.17
CA THR A 77 5.75 -19.69 5.32
C THR A 77 4.92 -20.72 6.10
N ALA A 78 5.44 -21.25 7.21
CA ALA A 78 4.68 -22.09 8.12
C ALA A 78 3.52 -21.36 8.82
N ASN A 79 3.52 -20.02 8.79
CA ASN A 79 2.46 -19.17 9.35
C ASN A 79 1.43 -18.71 8.30
N GLU A 80 1.48 -19.28 7.09
CA GLU A 80 0.58 -18.94 6.00
C GLU A 80 -0.61 -19.90 5.96
N VAL A 81 -1.81 -19.34 5.93
CA VAL A 81 -3.08 -20.06 5.91
C VAL A 81 -3.93 -19.53 4.75
N VAL A 82 -4.36 -20.43 3.88
CA VAL A 82 -5.26 -20.07 2.78
C VAL A 82 -6.65 -19.77 3.35
N VAL A 83 -7.21 -18.63 2.93
CA VAL A 83 -8.60 -18.29 3.21
C VAL A 83 -9.50 -19.09 2.27
N GLN A 84 -10.31 -19.95 2.85
CA GLN A 84 -11.28 -20.78 2.14
C GLN A 84 -12.66 -20.11 2.18
N PRO A 85 -13.58 -20.47 1.27
CA PRO A 85 -14.99 -20.16 1.44
C PRO A 85 -15.54 -20.67 2.77
N ASN A 86 -16.53 -19.97 3.33
CA ASN A 86 -17.31 -20.46 4.45
C ASN A 86 -18.38 -21.48 4.00
N SER A 87 -19.14 -22.02 4.96
CA SER A 87 -20.23 -22.98 4.72
C SER A 87 -21.25 -22.49 3.68
N ASP A 88 -21.43 -21.18 3.58
CA ASP A 88 -22.38 -20.55 2.65
C ASP A 88 -21.73 -20.28 1.29
N GLY A 89 -20.50 -20.72 1.08
CA GLY A 89 -19.70 -20.48 -0.11
C GLY A 89 -19.09 -19.08 -0.19
N MET A 90 -19.23 -18.27 0.86
CA MET A 90 -18.77 -16.89 0.86
C MET A 90 -17.28 -16.81 1.16
N ARG A 91 -16.55 -16.16 0.25
CA ARG A 91 -15.16 -15.72 0.43
C ARG A 91 -15.04 -14.33 -0.17
N SER A 92 -15.15 -13.30 0.65
CA SER A 92 -15.20 -11.92 0.15
C SER A 92 -14.65 -10.92 1.14
N GLN A 93 -14.16 -9.81 0.60
CA GLN A 93 -13.77 -8.61 1.31
C GLN A 93 -14.58 -7.47 0.69
N VAL A 94 -15.26 -6.71 1.53
CA VAL A 94 -16.11 -5.59 1.10
C VAL A 94 -15.74 -4.37 1.91
N LEU A 95 -15.51 -3.25 1.23
CA LEU A 95 -15.25 -1.95 1.82
C LEU A 95 -16.18 -0.92 1.16
N ASN A 96 -16.81 -0.09 1.98
CA ASN A 96 -17.61 1.05 1.54
C ASN A 96 -17.11 2.30 2.25
N LEU A 97 -16.89 3.38 1.50
CA LEU A 97 -16.50 4.69 2.02
C LEU A 97 -17.34 5.78 1.38
N LYS A 98 -17.63 6.82 2.14
CA LYS A 98 -18.09 8.10 1.62
C LYS A 98 -16.95 9.11 1.67
N LEU A 99 -16.66 9.71 0.53
CA LEU A 99 -15.58 10.69 0.36
C LEU A 99 -16.14 12.04 -0.08
N ASP A 100 -15.48 13.12 0.33
CA ASP A 100 -15.71 14.47 -0.20
C ASP A 100 -14.98 14.64 -1.56
N PRO A 101 -15.12 15.79 -2.26
CA PRO A 101 -14.49 16.00 -3.57
C PRO A 101 -12.96 16.02 -3.51
N ASN A 102 -12.39 16.19 -2.31
CA ASN A 102 -10.95 16.17 -2.06
C ASN A 102 -10.45 14.78 -1.62
N GLY A 103 -11.30 13.76 -1.70
CA GLY A 103 -10.99 12.40 -1.26
C GLY A 103 -10.87 12.24 0.25
N ARG A 104 -11.41 13.14 1.06
CA ARG A 104 -11.40 13.01 2.52
C ARG A 104 -12.57 12.16 2.98
N LEU A 105 -12.31 11.29 3.97
CA LEU A 105 -13.35 10.46 4.57
C LEU A 105 -14.41 11.34 5.25
N VAL A 106 -15.66 11.18 4.82
CA VAL A 106 -16.83 11.82 5.44
C VAL A 106 -17.41 10.86 6.46
N SER A 107 -17.74 11.35 7.66
CA SER A 107 -18.45 10.56 8.67
C SER A 107 -19.82 10.13 8.14
N ASP A 108 -20.00 8.83 7.91
CA ASP A 108 -21.24 8.26 7.38
C ASP A 108 -21.46 6.85 7.97
N PRO A 109 -22.68 6.50 8.40
CA PRO A 109 -22.97 5.17 8.95
C PRO A 109 -22.79 4.04 7.91
N GLY A 110 -22.76 4.34 6.62
CA GLY A 110 -22.47 3.39 5.54
C GLY A 110 -20.99 3.02 5.43
N ASN A 111 -20.08 3.77 6.06
CA ASN A 111 -18.65 3.46 6.05
C ASN A 111 -18.39 2.14 6.78
N SER A 112 -17.90 1.14 6.06
CA SER A 112 -17.82 -0.22 6.58
C SER A 112 -16.73 -1.03 5.89
N TYR A 113 -16.14 -1.95 6.64
CA TYR A 113 -15.29 -3.01 6.14
C TYR A 113 -15.75 -4.35 6.72
N SER A 114 -15.88 -5.34 5.86
CA SER A 114 -16.21 -6.72 6.25
C SER A 114 -15.38 -7.72 5.46
N LEU A 115 -14.94 -8.77 6.14
CA LEU A 115 -14.21 -9.88 5.54
C LEU A 115 -14.83 -11.21 5.95
N TYR A 116 -15.13 -12.04 4.95
CA TYR A 116 -15.77 -13.33 5.11
C TYR A 116 -14.91 -14.47 4.57
N GLY A 117 -14.97 -15.61 5.24
CA GLY A 117 -14.33 -16.85 4.80
C GLY A 117 -14.15 -17.83 5.95
N THR A 118 -13.21 -18.75 5.75
CA THR A 118 -12.77 -19.74 6.72
C THR A 118 -11.25 -19.78 6.77
N VAL A 119 -10.69 -19.82 7.97
CA VAL A 119 -9.26 -20.07 8.20
C VAL A 119 -9.09 -21.07 9.35
N VAL A 120 -8.02 -21.86 9.29
CA VAL A 120 -7.61 -22.75 10.38
C VAL A 120 -6.25 -22.28 10.87
N VAL A 121 -6.20 -21.74 12.09
CA VAL A 121 -4.96 -21.23 12.71
C VAL A 121 -4.73 -22.04 13.99
N ASP A 122 -3.55 -22.65 14.12
CA ASP A 122 -3.17 -23.46 15.27
C ASP A 122 -4.20 -24.54 15.64
N GLY A 123 -4.79 -25.18 14.62
CA GLY A 123 -5.83 -26.21 14.78
C GLY A 123 -7.21 -25.69 15.17
N LYS A 124 -7.39 -24.37 15.32
CA LYS A 124 -8.69 -23.74 15.56
C LYS A 124 -9.28 -23.20 14.26
N THR A 125 -10.52 -23.56 13.99
CA THR A 125 -11.29 -23.06 12.85
C THR A 125 -11.98 -21.74 13.21
N PHE A 126 -11.83 -20.75 12.35
CA PHE A 126 -12.57 -19.48 12.37
C PHE A 126 -13.37 -19.39 11.06
N GLN A 127 -14.66 -19.09 11.13
CA GLN A 127 -15.57 -19.20 9.99
C GLN A 127 -16.65 -18.13 10.02
N GLY A 128 -17.09 -17.68 8.84
CA GLY A 128 -18.14 -16.68 8.71
C GLY A 128 -17.55 -15.30 8.57
N LEU A 129 -17.94 -14.37 9.44
CA LEU A 129 -17.37 -13.02 9.52
C LEU A 129 -16.03 -13.06 10.25
N LEU A 130 -14.92 -13.01 9.50
CA LEU A 130 -13.57 -13.09 10.06
C LEU A 130 -13.12 -11.74 10.62
N LEU A 131 -13.42 -10.63 9.94
CA LEU A 131 -13.05 -9.29 10.41
C LEU A 131 -14.13 -8.28 10.03
N GLN A 132 -14.47 -7.41 10.98
CA GLN A 132 -15.34 -6.26 10.77
C GLN A 132 -14.69 -5.02 11.34
N ALA A 133 -14.72 -3.92 10.57
CA ALA A 133 -14.10 -2.67 10.99
C ALA A 133 -14.84 -1.44 10.43
N THR A 134 -14.61 -0.30 11.07
CA THR A 134 -15.09 1.00 10.65
C THR A 134 -13.90 1.84 10.16
N PRO A 135 -13.91 2.34 8.92
CA PRO A 135 -12.89 3.24 8.41
C PRO A 135 -12.78 4.52 9.25
N THR A 136 -11.55 4.89 9.60
CA THR A 136 -11.23 6.10 10.39
C THR A 136 -10.37 7.10 9.65
N ALA A 137 -9.58 6.66 8.67
CA ALA A 137 -8.81 7.52 7.78
C ALA A 137 -8.72 6.90 6.38
N PHE A 138 -8.46 7.74 5.38
CA PHE A 138 -8.27 7.32 3.99
C PHE A 138 -7.23 8.22 3.31
N GLY A 139 -6.37 7.61 2.53
CA GLY A 139 -5.36 8.25 1.69
C GLY A 139 -5.37 7.68 0.28
N ALA A 140 -5.01 8.51 -0.69
CA ALA A 140 -4.86 8.09 -2.06
C ALA A 140 -3.61 8.73 -2.67
N LYS A 141 -2.96 8.00 -3.57
CA LYS A 141 -1.84 8.52 -4.35
C LYS A 141 -1.99 8.10 -5.80
N THR A 142 -1.75 9.06 -6.68
CA THR A 142 -1.63 8.82 -8.12
C THR A 142 -0.21 8.42 -8.49
N GLY A 143 -0.09 7.58 -9.51
CA GLY A 143 1.17 7.05 -10.01
C GLY A 143 0.93 6.22 -11.28
N ALA A 144 1.93 5.43 -11.69
CA ALA A 144 1.73 4.43 -12.76
C ALA A 144 0.59 3.46 -12.40
N THR A 145 0.50 3.11 -11.12
CA THR A 145 -0.67 2.51 -10.48
C THR A 145 -1.12 3.43 -9.36
N ALA A 146 -2.44 3.54 -9.17
CA ALA A 146 -2.99 4.27 -8.04
C ALA A 146 -2.93 3.40 -6.78
N SER A 147 -2.56 4.01 -5.66
CA SER A 147 -2.53 3.34 -4.34
C SER A 147 -3.51 4.01 -3.40
N PHE A 148 -4.13 3.22 -2.53
CA PHE A 148 -5.10 3.70 -1.56
C PHE A 148 -4.88 3.02 -0.22
N ASN A 149 -4.91 3.81 0.85
CA ASN A 149 -4.57 3.37 2.20
C ASN A 149 -5.65 3.78 3.20
N LEU A 150 -5.86 2.97 4.23
CA LEU A 150 -6.87 3.19 5.25
C LEU A 150 -6.37 2.80 6.63
N ASP A 151 -6.74 3.59 7.62
CA ASP A 151 -6.87 3.09 9.00
C ASP A 151 -8.30 2.67 9.23
N LEU A 152 -8.46 1.49 9.82
CA LEU A 152 -9.75 0.91 10.19
C LEU A 152 -9.75 0.57 11.68
N LYS A 153 -10.78 0.99 12.40
CA LYS A 153 -11.04 0.56 13.77
C LYS A 153 -11.79 -0.77 13.75
N VAL A 154 -11.22 -1.82 14.37
CA VAL A 154 -11.86 -3.13 14.45
C VAL A 154 -13.08 -3.06 15.36
N THR A 155 -14.21 -3.59 14.89
CA THR A 155 -15.50 -3.58 15.60
C THR A 155 -16.05 -4.98 15.83
N GLY A 156 -15.53 -6.01 15.16
CA GLY A 156 -15.99 -7.38 15.34
C GLY A 156 -15.32 -8.40 14.42
N GLY A 157 -15.88 -9.60 14.39
CA GLY A 157 -15.38 -10.74 13.63
C GLY A 157 -14.54 -11.73 14.47
N GLU A 158 -14.44 -12.94 13.95
CA GLU A 158 -13.77 -14.07 14.61
C GLU A 158 -12.27 -13.85 14.84
N LEU A 159 -11.62 -13.03 14.01
CA LEU A 159 -10.20 -12.68 14.10
C LEU A 159 -9.95 -11.32 14.76
N ALA A 160 -10.97 -10.63 15.30
CA ALA A 160 -10.83 -9.28 15.85
C ALA A 160 -9.73 -9.18 16.92
N ARG A 161 -9.68 -10.16 17.84
CA ARG A 161 -8.65 -10.20 18.89
C ARG A 161 -7.24 -10.43 18.34
N THR A 162 -7.12 -11.17 17.25
CA THR A 162 -5.84 -11.48 16.58
C THR A 162 -5.28 -10.24 15.88
N PHE A 163 -6.13 -9.46 15.21
CA PHE A 163 -5.72 -8.23 14.53
C PHE A 163 -5.49 -7.06 15.48
N GLY A 164 -6.16 -7.05 16.63
CA GLY A 164 -6.09 -5.96 17.60
C GLY A 164 -7.17 -4.89 17.36
N PRO A 165 -7.06 -3.72 18.01
CA PRO A 165 -8.10 -2.69 17.99
C PRO A 165 -8.20 -1.93 16.66
N SER A 166 -7.15 -1.95 15.85
CA SER A 166 -7.06 -1.25 14.57
C SER A 166 -6.26 -2.06 13.56
N VAL A 167 -6.61 -1.89 12.29
CA VAL A 167 -5.90 -2.48 11.16
C VAL A 167 -5.63 -1.43 10.10
N TYR A 168 -4.53 -1.62 9.38
CA TYR A 168 -4.15 -0.80 8.23
C TYR A 168 -4.51 -1.58 6.97
N MET A 169 -5.18 -0.95 6.02
CA MET A 169 -5.47 -1.57 4.73
C MET A 169 -4.79 -0.78 3.62
N GLU A 170 -4.19 -1.49 2.67
CA GLU A 170 -3.64 -0.92 1.45
C GLU A 170 -4.18 -1.70 0.26
N PHE A 171 -4.48 -1.02 -0.83
CA PHE A 171 -4.75 -1.66 -2.11
C PHE A 171 -4.21 -0.86 -3.28
N HIS A 172 -3.80 -1.60 -4.31
CA HIS A 172 -3.23 -1.09 -5.54
C HIS A 172 -4.18 -1.33 -6.70
N SER A 173 -4.45 -0.28 -7.45
CA SER A 173 -5.12 -0.38 -8.74
C SER A 173 -4.23 -1.08 -9.76
N GLY A 174 -4.86 -1.85 -10.64
CA GLY A 174 -4.21 -2.40 -11.81
C GLY A 174 -4.06 -1.43 -12.96
N GLU A 175 -3.42 -1.92 -14.03
CA GLU A 175 -3.09 -1.16 -15.24
C GLU A 175 -4.31 -0.54 -15.95
N GLU A 176 -5.52 -1.06 -15.69
CA GLU A 176 -6.78 -0.58 -16.28
C GLU A 176 -7.50 0.50 -15.43
N SER A 177 -6.82 1.16 -14.51
CA SER A 177 -7.43 2.18 -13.64
C SER A 177 -7.86 3.43 -14.41
N THR A 178 -9.10 3.89 -14.21
CA THR A 178 -9.56 5.20 -14.72
C THR A 178 -9.42 6.34 -13.71
N PHE A 179 -8.74 6.12 -12.57
CA PHE A 179 -8.55 7.16 -11.57
C PHE A 179 -7.48 8.16 -12.03
N ASP A 180 -7.86 9.43 -12.16
CA ASP A 180 -7.00 10.54 -12.61
C ASP A 180 -6.45 11.40 -11.46
N GLY A 181 -6.66 10.97 -10.22
CA GLY A 181 -6.34 11.75 -9.02
C GLY A 181 -7.48 12.61 -8.49
N SER A 182 -8.65 12.58 -9.15
CA SER A 182 -9.80 13.39 -8.78
C SER A 182 -10.93 12.55 -8.17
N PHE A 183 -11.47 13.02 -7.05
CA PHE A 183 -12.69 12.48 -6.44
C PHE A 183 -13.95 13.27 -6.83
N SER A 184 -13.83 14.21 -7.77
CA SER A 184 -14.97 14.95 -8.35
C SER A 184 -15.61 14.27 -9.57
N ARG A 185 -15.16 13.05 -9.89
CA ARG A 185 -15.63 12.24 -11.03
C ARG A 185 -15.70 10.78 -10.63
N SER A 186 -16.62 10.04 -11.24
CA SER A 186 -16.70 8.59 -11.06
C SER A 186 -15.53 7.90 -11.76
N PHE A 187 -15.06 6.80 -11.18
CA PHE A 187 -14.01 5.97 -11.76
C PHE A 187 -14.22 4.51 -11.38
N THR A 188 -13.65 3.62 -12.19
CA THR A 188 -13.64 2.17 -11.93
C THR A 188 -12.24 1.65 -12.17
N THR A 189 -11.82 0.69 -11.35
CA THR A 189 -10.52 0.06 -11.48
C THR A 189 -10.57 -1.39 -11.01
N LYS A 190 -9.70 -2.21 -11.60
CA LYS A 190 -9.40 -3.56 -11.08
C LYS A 190 -8.38 -3.43 -9.95
N ILE A 191 -8.50 -4.30 -8.97
CA ILE A 191 -7.56 -4.37 -7.85
C ILE A 191 -6.56 -5.47 -8.15
N ASP A 192 -5.29 -5.10 -8.23
CA ASP A 192 -4.20 -6.05 -8.43
C ASP A 192 -3.76 -6.68 -7.12
N SER A 193 -3.75 -5.90 -6.04
CA SER A 193 -3.41 -6.39 -4.72
C SER A 193 -4.11 -5.61 -3.63
N SER A 194 -4.36 -6.28 -2.50
CA SER A 194 -4.82 -5.64 -1.28
C SER A 194 -4.25 -6.35 -0.07
N ASN A 195 -3.85 -5.62 0.96
CA ASN A 195 -3.38 -6.14 2.23
C ASN A 195 -4.18 -5.51 3.38
N THR A 196 -4.46 -6.29 4.43
CA THR A 196 -5.01 -5.82 5.70
C THR A 196 -4.09 -6.27 6.83
N LEU A 197 -3.46 -5.32 7.51
CA LEU A 197 -2.38 -5.53 8.47
C LEU A 197 -2.83 -5.21 9.89
N GLY A 198 -2.62 -6.13 10.82
CA GLY A 198 -2.79 -5.94 12.26
C GLY A 198 -1.56 -5.30 12.90
N TYR A 199 -1.37 -3.99 12.73
CA TYR A 199 -0.17 -3.28 13.21
C TYR A 199 -0.19 -2.93 14.71
N GLN A 200 -1.35 -3.08 15.37
CA GLN A 200 -1.52 -2.95 16.82
C GLN A 200 -2.01 -4.27 17.45
N SER A 201 -1.70 -5.40 16.82
CA SER A 201 -2.02 -6.72 17.37
C SER A 201 -1.39 -6.88 18.77
N PRO A 202 -1.99 -7.66 19.69
CA PRO A 202 -1.37 -8.00 20.98
C PRO A 202 -0.02 -8.74 20.86
N ALA A 203 0.26 -9.34 19.69
CA ALA A 203 1.54 -9.99 19.39
C ALA A 203 2.08 -9.53 18.02
N PRO A 204 2.36 -8.23 17.82
CA PRO A 204 2.80 -7.73 16.54
C PRO A 204 4.25 -8.18 16.33
N THR A 205 4.51 -8.95 15.28
CA THR A 205 5.88 -9.17 14.80
C THR A 205 6.13 -8.16 13.69
N THR A 206 6.77 -7.03 14.02
CA THR A 206 7.27 -6.15 12.96
C THR A 206 8.53 -6.77 12.39
N VAL A 207 8.56 -6.98 11.06
CA VAL A 207 9.81 -7.34 10.39
C VAL A 207 10.66 -6.06 10.34
N PRO A 208 11.81 -5.99 11.04
CA PRO A 208 12.64 -4.80 10.99
C PRO A 208 13.12 -4.56 9.55
N GLU A 209 13.06 -3.31 9.10
CA GLU A 209 13.66 -2.92 7.82
C GLU A 209 15.14 -3.36 7.81
N PRO A 210 15.67 -3.84 6.66
CA PRO A 210 17.07 -4.19 6.58
C PRO A 210 17.90 -2.93 6.86
N THR A 211 18.43 -2.86 8.07
CA THR A 211 19.26 -1.73 8.49
C THR A 211 20.46 -1.70 7.56
N THR A 212 20.75 -0.53 6.97
CA THR A 212 21.78 -0.30 5.94
C THR A 212 23.16 -0.92 6.25
N PHE A 213 23.43 -1.22 7.53
CA PHE A 213 24.59 -1.96 8.00
C PHE A 213 24.71 -3.40 7.46
N VAL A 214 23.61 -4.14 7.26
CA VAL A 214 23.67 -5.53 6.73
C VAL A 214 24.08 -5.53 5.26
N VAL A 215 23.63 -4.54 4.48
CA VAL A 215 24.04 -4.36 3.07
C VAL A 215 25.50 -3.91 2.98
N LEU A 216 25.94 -3.01 3.86
CA LEU A 216 27.34 -2.55 3.89
C LEU A 216 28.31 -3.65 4.38
N LEU A 217 27.92 -4.49 5.33
CA LEU A 217 28.75 -5.61 5.80
C LEU A 217 28.82 -6.75 4.77
N ALA A 218 27.71 -7.07 4.10
CA ALA A 218 27.70 -8.05 3.01
C ALA A 218 28.51 -7.56 1.79
N GLY A 219 28.36 -6.29 1.40
CA GLY A 219 29.13 -5.68 0.30
C GLY A 219 30.61 -5.49 0.63
N GLY A 220 30.94 -5.13 1.88
CA GLY A 220 32.30 -4.96 2.35
C GLY A 220 33.08 -6.28 2.43
N PHE A 221 32.45 -7.36 2.89
CA PHE A 221 33.07 -8.68 2.93
C PHE A 221 33.35 -9.21 1.52
N TRP A 222 32.44 -8.99 0.57
CA TRP A 222 32.63 -9.41 -0.83
C TRP A 222 33.78 -8.66 -1.52
N LEU A 223 33.92 -7.36 -1.27
CA LEU A 223 35.04 -6.56 -1.79
C LEU A 223 36.40 -6.97 -1.21
N ILE A 224 36.46 -7.37 0.07
CA ILE A 224 37.68 -7.85 0.72
C ILE A 224 38.09 -9.22 0.14
N VAL A 225 37.13 -10.14 -0.01
CA VAL A 225 37.37 -11.48 -0.59
C VAL A 225 37.78 -11.37 -2.07
N TYR A 226 37.16 -10.48 -2.85
CA TYR A 226 37.49 -10.29 -4.27
C TYR A 226 38.91 -9.71 -4.45
N ARG A 227 39.31 -8.75 -3.60
CA ARG A 227 40.69 -8.20 -3.61
C ARG A 227 41.76 -9.22 -3.21
N HIS A 228 41.45 -10.15 -2.30
CA HIS A 228 42.41 -11.18 -1.88
C HIS A 228 42.62 -12.25 -2.96
N ARG A 229 41.58 -12.59 -3.73
CA ARG A 229 41.69 -13.55 -4.84
C ARG A 229 42.49 -13.00 -6.03
N HIS A 230 42.39 -11.71 -6.33
CA HIS A 230 43.14 -11.11 -7.43
C HIS A 230 44.63 -10.87 -7.16
N ARG A 231 45.08 -10.93 -5.90
CA ARG A 231 46.50 -10.76 -5.54
C ARG A 231 47.35 -12.03 -5.66
N HIS A 232 46.74 -13.20 -5.85
CA HIS A 232 47.46 -14.47 -5.97
C HIS A 232 47.54 -15.04 -7.41
N SER A 233 47.03 -14.32 -8.41
CA SER A 233 47.21 -14.70 -9.82
C SER A 233 48.26 -13.81 -10.46
N THR A 234 49.53 -14.18 -10.32
CA THR A 234 50.59 -13.70 -11.20
C THR A 234 51.71 -14.74 -11.28
N ILE A 235 52.16 -14.96 -12.53
CA ILE A 235 53.27 -15.82 -13.01
C ILE A 235 52.82 -17.26 -13.33
N SER A 236 52.86 -17.79 -14.56
CA SER A 236 53.65 -17.44 -15.77
C SER A 236 52.95 -17.87 -17.07
N PRO A 237 53.23 -17.24 -18.23
CA PRO A 237 52.85 -17.72 -19.55
C PRO A 237 53.98 -18.55 -20.20
N ILE A 238 53.65 -19.45 -21.14
CA ILE A 238 54.36 -19.73 -22.42
C ILE A 238 53.52 -20.73 -23.26
N HIS A 239 53.58 -20.50 -24.57
CA HIS A 239 52.75 -20.95 -25.71
C HIS A 239 52.70 -22.48 -26.03
N PRO A 240 51.81 -22.91 -26.96
CA PRO A 240 51.41 -24.28 -27.28
C PRO A 240 52.09 -24.85 -28.54
N ALA A 241 51.98 -26.17 -28.70
CA ALA A 241 52.03 -26.96 -29.95
C ALA A 241 51.89 -28.44 -29.52
N ALA A 242 51.32 -29.40 -30.22
CA ALA A 242 50.54 -29.50 -31.45
C ALA A 242 49.82 -30.85 -31.33
N ALA A 243 48.78 -31.05 -32.14
CA ALA A 243 48.14 -32.34 -32.33
C ALA A 243 49.12 -33.37 -32.90
N ASP A 244 49.08 -34.61 -32.43
CA ASP A 244 48.90 -35.77 -33.33
C ASP A 244 48.62 -37.09 -32.58
N GLU A 245 47.69 -37.83 -33.18
CA GLU A 245 47.57 -39.28 -33.34
C GLU A 245 47.70 -40.30 -32.18
N LEU A 246 46.70 -41.20 -32.21
CA LEU A 246 46.74 -42.67 -32.06
C LEU A 246 47.13 -43.24 -30.69
N SER A 247 46.17 -43.94 -30.04
CA SER A 247 46.10 -45.41 -30.07
C SER A 247 45.04 -46.01 -29.11
N VAL A 248 44.20 -46.88 -29.68
CA VAL A 248 43.86 -48.23 -29.18
C VAL A 248 43.18 -48.35 -27.81
N LEU A 249 41.84 -48.50 -27.82
CA LEU A 249 41.12 -49.76 -27.57
C LEU A 249 39.62 -49.61 -27.89
#